data_AF-A0A6G0R418-F1
#
_entry.id   AF-A0A6G0R418-F1
#
_cell.length_a   1.000
_cell.length_b   1.000
_cell.length_c   1.000
_cell.angle_alpha   90.00
_cell.angle_beta   90.00
_cell.angle_gamma   90.00
#
_symmetry.space_group_name_H-M   'P 1'
#
loop_
_entity.id
_entity.type
_entity.pdbx_description
1 polymer ?
#
loop_
_entity_poly.entity_id
_entity_poly.type
_entity_poly.pdbx_seq_one_letter_code
_entity_poly.pdbx_strand_id
1 'polypeptide(L)'
;MDGDADEVLIGDETLESLGINVDQLLEQLADKADPEEDEDNIEEEDLVGTTSEDEILERLDLMLADAIKEGFPQEFVQELREAVKTKTGIWRTKLGADPPAKLEPL
;
A
#
# COMPACT_ATOMS: atom_id res chain seq x y z
N MET A 1 6.67 -39.56 3.01
CA MET A 1 5.47 -38.73 2.86
C MET A 1 4.71 -38.90 4.15
N ASP A 2 4.85 -37.95 5.08
CA ASP A 2 4.04 -37.90 6.29
C ASP A 2 3.12 -36.70 6.12
N GLY A 3 1.88 -37.01 5.79
CA GLY A 3 0.84 -36.05 5.43
C GLY A 3 -0.51 -36.65 5.78
N ASP A 4 -0.66 -37.05 7.03
CA ASP A 4 -1.95 -37.38 7.64
C ASP A 4 -2.02 -36.56 8.93
N ALA A 5 -2.26 -35.26 8.77
CA ALA A 5 -2.84 -34.50 9.87
C ALA A 5 -4.25 -35.05 10.07
N ASP A 6 -4.57 -35.51 11.28
CA ASP A 6 -5.91 -35.99 11.65
C ASP A 6 -6.94 -34.86 11.46
N GLU A 7 -7.51 -34.76 10.26
CA GLU A 7 -8.64 -33.88 9.98
C GLU A 7 -9.88 -34.47 10.66
N VAL A 8 -10.19 -33.95 11.84
CA VAL A 8 -11.42 -34.30 12.57
C VAL A 8 -12.57 -33.49 11.96
N LEU A 9 -13.45 -34.17 11.23
CA LEU A 9 -14.73 -33.60 10.80
C LEU A 9 -15.67 -33.54 12.01
N ILE A 10 -15.78 -32.36 12.60
CA ILE A 10 -16.69 -32.08 13.71
C ILE A 10 -18.04 -31.67 13.10
N GLY A 11 -19.12 -32.29 13.57
CA GLY A 11 -20.47 -31.99 13.11
C GLY A 11 -21.01 -30.69 13.70
N ASP A 12 -22.04 -30.15 13.06
CA ASP A 12 -22.67 -28.87 13.43
C ASP A 12 -23.18 -28.85 14.89
N GLU A 13 -23.90 -29.87 15.32
CA GLU A 13 -24.38 -30.01 16.72
C GLU A 13 -23.24 -29.98 17.75
N THR A 14 -22.09 -30.57 17.41
CA THR A 14 -20.91 -30.55 18.29
C THR A 14 -20.23 -29.18 18.32
N LEU A 15 -20.23 -28.43 17.21
CA LEU A 15 -19.75 -27.05 17.18
C LEU A 15 -20.67 -26.13 17.99
N GLU A 16 -21.99 -26.27 17.82
CA GLU A 16 -22.98 -25.53 18.60
C GLU A 16 -22.85 -25.83 20.11
N SER A 17 -22.60 -27.10 20.48
CA SER A 17 -22.39 -27.49 21.88
C SER A 17 -21.14 -26.86 22.51
N LEU A 18 -20.14 -26.54 21.69
CA LEU A 18 -18.93 -25.82 22.09
C LEU A 18 -19.13 -24.29 22.07
N GLY A 19 -20.32 -23.83 21.67
CA GLY A 19 -20.68 -22.43 21.53
C GLY A 19 -20.17 -21.78 20.24
N ILE A 20 -19.78 -22.59 19.26
CA ILE A 20 -19.31 -22.13 17.95
C ILE A 20 -20.48 -22.20 16.96
N ASN A 21 -21.08 -21.05 16.67
CA ASN A 21 -22.06 -20.92 15.60
C ASN A 21 -21.35 -20.39 14.35
N VAL A 22 -21.15 -21.26 13.36
CA VAL A 22 -20.40 -20.94 12.14
C VAL A 22 -21.15 -19.90 11.30
N ASP A 23 -22.48 -20.01 11.20
CA ASP A 23 -23.30 -19.07 10.43
C ASP A 23 -23.19 -17.64 10.98
N GLN A 24 -23.28 -17.50 12.31
CA GLN A 24 -23.12 -16.21 12.98
C GLN A 24 -21.71 -15.63 12.82
N LEU A 25 -20.68 -16.49 12.84
CA LEU A 25 -19.30 -16.06 12.61
C LEU A 25 -19.07 -15.58 11.17
N LEU A 26 -19.67 -16.28 10.21
CA LEU A 26 -19.62 -15.90 8.79
C LEU A 26 -20.41 -14.62 8.53
N GLU A 27 -21.56 -14.43 9.16
CA GLU A 27 -22.34 -13.19 9.10
C GLU A 27 -21.53 -12.00 9.65
N GLN A 28 -20.87 -12.16 10.80
CA GLN A 28 -19.97 -11.15 11.37
C GLN A 28 -18.71 -10.89 10.54
N LEU A 29 -18.29 -11.83 9.70
CA LEU A 29 -17.17 -11.63 8.78
C LEU A 29 -17.63 -10.87 7.53
N ALA A 30 -18.81 -11.19 7.01
CA ALA A 30 -19.41 -10.51 5.86
C ALA A 30 -19.78 -9.05 6.18
N ASP A 31 -20.27 -8.77 7.39
CA ASP A 31 -20.63 -7.41 7.85
C ASP A 31 -19.41 -6.49 8.03
N LYS A 32 -18.22 -7.06 8.26
CA LYS A 32 -16.94 -6.32 8.33
C LYS A 32 -16.24 -6.17 6.99
N ALA A 33 -16.79 -6.76 5.94
CA ALA A 33 -16.29 -6.63 4.58
C ALA A 33 -17.04 -5.54 3.82
N ASP A 34 -17.50 -4.49 4.51
CA ASP A 34 -17.95 -3.27 3.86
C ASP A 34 -16.71 -2.54 3.33
N PRO A 35 -16.49 -2.47 1.99
CA PRO A 35 -15.33 -1.79 1.43
C PRO A 35 -15.37 -0.27 1.66
N GLU A 36 -16.46 0.28 2.18
CA GLU A 36 -16.63 1.71 2.46
C GLU A 36 -16.03 2.15 3.82
N GLU A 37 -15.54 1.21 4.66
CA GLU A 37 -14.86 1.52 5.93
C GLU A 37 -13.33 1.63 5.83
N ASP A 38 -12.77 1.80 4.63
CA ASP A 38 -11.43 2.38 4.50
C ASP A 38 -11.54 3.89 4.83
N GLU A 39 -11.32 4.24 6.11
CA GLU A 39 -11.35 5.63 6.62
C GLU A 39 -10.37 6.55 5.87
N ASP A 40 -9.39 5.97 5.20
CA ASP A 40 -8.60 6.61 4.17
C ASP A 40 -9.39 6.56 2.85
N ASN A 41 -10.31 7.52 2.65
CA ASN A 41 -11.06 7.75 1.41
C ASN A 41 -10.11 8.16 0.25
N ILE A 42 -9.15 7.30 -0.05
CA ILE A 42 -8.18 7.40 -1.13
C ILE A 42 -8.66 6.39 -2.15
N GLU A 43 -9.21 6.87 -3.26
CA GLU A 43 -9.65 5.98 -4.34
C GLU A 43 -8.47 5.09 -4.78
N GLU A 44 -8.66 3.77 -4.85
CA GLU A 44 -7.59 2.81 -5.20
C GLU A 44 -6.91 3.14 -6.53
N GLU A 45 -7.66 3.78 -7.44
CA GLU A 45 -7.20 4.29 -8.74
C GLU A 45 -6.15 5.41 -8.62
N ASP A 46 -6.12 6.11 -7.49
CA ASP A 46 -5.20 7.21 -7.22
C ASP A 46 -3.86 6.72 -6.63
N LEU A 47 -3.86 5.51 -6.07
CA LEU A 47 -2.67 4.88 -5.48
C LEU A 47 -1.84 4.12 -6.52
N VAL A 48 -2.48 3.43 -7.48
CA VAL A 48 -1.80 2.48 -8.37
C VAL A 48 -1.74 3.00 -9.81
N GLY A 49 -0.52 3.24 -10.32
CA GLY A 49 -0.38 3.73 -11.70
C GLY A 49 1.06 3.86 -12.20
N THR A 50 1.19 4.08 -13.50
CA THR A 50 2.48 4.43 -14.10
C THR A 50 2.76 5.89 -13.80
N THR A 51 3.80 6.16 -13.02
CA THR A 51 4.25 7.53 -12.83
C THR A 51 4.97 8.00 -14.10
N SER A 52 4.58 9.15 -14.64
CA SER A 52 5.31 9.79 -15.74
C SER A 52 6.47 10.63 -15.21
N GLU A 53 7.61 10.62 -15.91
CA GLU A 53 8.78 11.42 -15.50
C GLU A 53 8.45 12.93 -15.50
N ASP A 54 7.62 13.39 -16.43
CA ASP A 54 7.20 14.79 -16.53
C ASP A 54 6.36 15.24 -15.31
N GLU A 55 5.45 14.39 -14.84
CA GLU A 55 4.61 14.66 -13.66
C GLU A 55 5.44 14.70 -12.36
N ILE A 56 6.42 13.80 -12.23
CA ILE A 56 7.42 13.85 -11.15
C ILE A 56 8.15 15.20 -11.18
N LEU A 57 8.65 15.63 -12.34
CA LEU A 57 9.41 16.87 -12.46
C LEU A 57 8.58 18.10 -12.11
N GLU A 58 7.32 18.16 -12.56
CA GLU A 58 6.40 19.24 -12.21
C GLU A 58 6.14 19.28 -10.70
N ARG A 59 5.88 18.13 -10.08
CA ARG A 59 5.64 18.06 -8.63
C ARG A 59 6.88 18.43 -7.82
N LEU A 60 8.06 18.07 -8.29
CA LEU A 60 9.33 18.42 -7.66
C LEU A 60 9.64 19.92 -7.75
N ASP A 61 9.38 20.56 -8.89
CA ASP A 61 9.54 22.02 -9.02
C ASP A 61 8.53 22.77 -8.10
N LEU A 62 7.32 22.23 -7.86
CA LEU A 62 6.40 22.76 -6.83
C LEU A 62 6.94 22.59 -5.41
N MET A 63 7.43 21.41 -5.05
CA MET A 63 8.03 21.17 -3.72
C MET A 63 9.25 22.06 -3.46
N LEU A 64 10.06 22.31 -4.49
CA LEU A 64 11.18 23.25 -4.44
C LEU A 64 10.69 24.68 -4.18
N ALA A 65 9.63 25.12 -4.87
CA ALA A 65 9.05 26.44 -4.67
C ALA A 65 8.51 26.61 -3.24
N ASP A 66 7.84 25.59 -2.70
CA ASP A 66 7.36 25.58 -1.33
C ASP A 66 8.51 25.60 -0.32
N ALA A 67 9.56 24.80 -0.53
CA ALA A 67 10.74 24.81 0.33
C ALA A 67 11.41 26.19 0.39
N ILE A 68 11.55 26.87 -0.76
CA ILE A 68 12.09 28.24 -0.82
C ILE A 68 11.20 29.22 -0.05
N LYS A 69 9.88 29.10 -0.18
CA LYS A 69 8.91 29.93 0.53
C LYS A 69 9.00 29.74 2.04
N GLU A 70 9.22 28.51 2.51
CA GLU A 70 9.39 28.17 3.93
C GLU A 70 10.79 28.56 4.48
N GLY A 71 11.63 29.23 3.68
CA GLY A 71 12.90 29.78 4.13
C GLY A 71 14.11 28.91 3.85
N PHE A 72 14.01 27.95 2.92
CA PHE A 72 15.16 27.20 2.46
C PHE A 72 16.24 28.14 1.88
N PRO A 73 17.53 27.94 2.20
CA PRO A 73 18.58 28.86 1.75
C PRO A 73 18.74 28.84 0.23
N GLN A 74 18.60 30.00 -0.40
CA GLN A 74 18.64 30.12 -1.87
C GLN A 74 19.97 29.70 -2.50
N GLU A 75 21.06 29.72 -1.72
CA GLU A 75 22.40 29.29 -2.14
C GLU A 75 22.44 27.81 -2.51
N PHE A 76 21.64 26.96 -1.85
CA PHE A 76 21.61 25.51 -2.09
C PHE A 76 20.47 25.08 -3.01
N VAL A 77 19.63 26.01 -3.48
CA VAL A 77 18.46 25.67 -4.33
C VAL A 77 18.88 25.01 -5.63
N GLN A 78 19.97 25.49 -6.24
CA GLN A 78 20.46 24.91 -7.49
C GLN A 78 21.04 23.50 -7.28
N GLU A 79 21.77 23.29 -6.18
CA GLU A 79 22.30 21.97 -5.82
C GLU A 79 21.16 21.00 -5.47
N LEU A 80 20.13 21.46 -4.75
CA LEU A 80 18.94 20.68 -4.46
C LEU A 80 18.20 20.33 -5.75
N ARG A 81 18.03 21.29 -6.67
CA ARG A 81 17.38 21.06 -7.96
C ARG A 81 18.14 20.05 -8.81
N GLU A 82 19.47 20.13 -8.83
CA GLU A 82 20.32 19.17 -9.53
C GLU A 82 20.22 17.78 -8.90
N ALA A 83 20.36 17.67 -7.58
CA ALA A 83 20.27 16.41 -6.85
C ALA A 83 18.92 15.71 -7.04
N VAL A 84 17.83 16.48 -7.03
CA VAL A 84 16.46 16.02 -7.25
C VAL A 84 16.29 15.50 -8.69
N LYS A 85 16.81 16.21 -9.69
CA LYS A 85 16.77 15.81 -11.11
C LYS A 85 17.69 14.64 -11.45
N THR A 86 18.83 14.48 -10.78
CA THR A 86 19.71 13.33 -11.00
C THR A 86 19.12 12.03 -10.44
N LYS A 87 18.21 12.13 -9.45
CA LYS A 87 17.59 11.00 -8.76
C LYS A 87 16.13 10.79 -9.14
N THR A 88 15.76 11.06 -10.40
CA THR A 88 14.39 10.86 -10.92
C THR A 88 13.83 9.47 -10.66
N GLY A 89 14.67 8.43 -10.70
CA GLY A 89 14.25 7.04 -10.44
C GLY A 89 13.88 6.72 -8.98
N ILE A 90 14.08 7.64 -8.03
CA ILE A 90 13.69 7.46 -6.62
C ILE A 90 12.29 8.05 -6.36
N TRP A 91 11.90 9.05 -7.15
CA TRP A 91 10.64 9.77 -6.95
C TRP A 91 9.49 9.03 -7.63
N ARG A 92 8.34 8.99 -6.96
CA ARG A 92 7.11 8.36 -7.44
C ARG A 92 5.94 9.26 -7.04
N THR A 93 5.04 9.53 -7.97
CA THR A 93 3.77 10.20 -7.66
C THR A 93 2.67 9.17 -7.42
N LYS A 94 2.79 7.99 -8.03
CA LYS A 94 1.90 6.84 -7.85
C LYS A 94 2.69 5.58 -7.49
N LEU A 95 2.10 4.72 -6.68
CA LEU A 95 2.66 3.41 -6.30
C LEU A 95 2.45 2.43 -7.47
N GLY A 96 3.42 2.37 -8.38
CA GLY A 96 3.38 1.45 -9.51
C GLY A 96 3.67 0.00 -9.12
N ALA A 97 3.37 -0.94 -10.02
CA ALA A 97 3.76 -2.35 -9.94
C ALA A 97 5.30 -2.46 -9.96
N ASP A 98 5.92 -2.21 -8.82
CA ASP A 98 7.34 -2.46 -8.65
C ASP A 98 7.61 -3.93 -8.95
N PRO A 99 8.66 -4.23 -9.74
CA PRO A 99 9.02 -5.61 -9.96
C PRO A 99 9.23 -6.28 -8.60
N PRO A 100 8.71 -7.51 -8.41
CA PRO A 100 8.85 -8.23 -7.15
C PRO A 100 10.32 -8.25 -6.75
N ALA A 101 10.56 -8.06 -5.45
CA ALA A 101 11.90 -8.01 -4.91
C ALA A 101 12.71 -9.21 -5.41
N LYS A 102 13.84 -8.95 -6.07
CA LYS A 102 14.75 -9.98 -6.57
C LYS A 102 15.55 -10.53 -5.39
N LEU A 103 14.88 -11.25 -4.51
CA LEU A 103 15.52 -12.00 -3.44
C LEU A 103 15.87 -13.37 -3.99
N GLU A 104 17.13 -13.76 -3.85
CA GLU A 104 17.47 -15.17 -4.04
C GLU A 104 16.82 -15.98 -2.91
N PRO A 105 16.20 -17.13 -3.22
CA PRO A 105 15.62 -17.99 -2.20
C PRO A 105 16.71 -18.48 -1.23
N LEU A 106 16.39 -18.47 0.07
CA LEU A 106 17.26 -18.94 1.15
C LEU A 106 17.54 -20.44 1.06
#